data_AF-A0A0P4RFE0-F1
#
_entry.id   AF-A0A0P4RFE0-F1
#
_cell.length_a   1.000
_cell.length_b   1.000
_cell.length_c   1.000
_cell.angle_alpha   90.00
_cell.angle_beta   90.00
_cell.angle_gamma   90.00
#
_symmetry.space_group_name_H-M   'P 1'
#
loop_
_entity.id
_entity.type
_entity.pdbx_description
1 polymer ?
#
loop_
_entity_poly.entity_id
_entity_poly.type
_entity_poly.pdbx_seq_one_letter_code
_entity_poly.pdbx_strand_id
1 'polypeptide(L)'
;MRGDGFASAEALLGLVDDLCAHGPPTLLLDELQWADTASLHVVHRPLRSVHQLPLLLFWACRPGPGGVATGSPAAWPQVVAPYWNWHR
;
A
#
# COMPACT_ATOMS: atom_id res chain seq x y z
N MET A 1 8.46 -22.83 8.40
CA MET A 1 7.61 -21.62 8.33
C MET A 1 7.25 -21.35 6.87
N ARG A 2 6.25 -22.02 6.29
CA ARG A 2 5.91 -21.83 4.85
C ARG A 2 4.40 -21.80 4.53
N GLY A 3 3.53 -21.61 5.52
CA GLY A 3 2.06 -21.58 5.33
C GLY A 3 1.36 -20.35 5.92
N ASP A 4 2.04 -19.64 6.82
CA ASP A 4 1.60 -18.43 7.49
C ASP A 4 1.38 -17.26 6.52
N GLY A 5 2.33 -16.98 5.63
CA GLY A 5 2.18 -15.91 4.64
C GLY A 5 1.02 -16.12 3.65
N PHE A 6 0.75 -17.38 3.29
CA PHE A 6 -0.37 -17.70 2.41
C PHE A 6 -1.72 -17.48 3.11
N ALA A 7 -1.84 -17.97 4.35
CA ALA A 7 -3.06 -17.79 5.15
C ALA A 7 -3.35 -16.31 5.41
N SER A 8 -2.32 -15.50 5.71
CA SER A 8 -2.48 -14.04 5.87
C SER A 8 -2.92 -13.34 4.59
N ALA A 9 -2.40 -13.75 3.43
CA ALA A 9 -2.80 -13.18 2.14
C ALA A 9 -4.25 -13.52 1.77
N GLU A 10 -4.69 -14.75 2.04
CA GLU A 10 -6.09 -15.15 1.84
C GLU A 10 -7.04 -14.41 2.79
N ALA A 11 -6.65 -14.28 4.07
CA ALA A 11 -7.45 -13.53 5.04
C ALA A 11 -7.61 -12.05 4.63
N LEU A 12 -6.55 -11.43 4.11
CA LEU A 12 -6.62 -10.06 3.58
C LEU A 12 -7.54 -9.97 2.36
N LEU A 13 -7.51 -10.96 1.47
CA LEU A 13 -8.41 -11.00 0.31
C LEU A 13 -9.88 -11.14 0.73
N GLY A 14 -10.19 -12.04 1.67
CA GLY A 14 -11.54 -12.18 2.20
C GLY A 14 -12.05 -10.89 2.83
N LEU A 15 -11.20 -10.19 3.59
CA LEU A 15 -11.56 -8.88 4.15
C LEU A 15 -11.88 -7.84 3.05
N VAL A 16 -11.09 -7.80 1.98
CA VAL A 16 -11.32 -6.85 0.87
C VAL A 16 -12.61 -7.19 0.12
N ASP A 17 -12.91 -8.49 -0.07
CA ASP A 17 -14.14 -8.95 -0.72
C ASP A 17 -15.38 -8.57 0.10
N ASP A 18 -15.35 -8.82 1.42
CA ASP A 18 -16.42 -8.42 2.35
C ASP A 18 -16.67 -6.91 2.33
N LEU A 19 -15.60 -6.11 2.24
CA LEU A 19 -15.72 -4.66 2.11
C LEU A 19 -16.35 -4.25 0.77
N CYS A 20 -16.01 -4.93 -0.32
CA CYS A 20 -16.58 -4.69 -1.64
C CYS A 20 -18.09 -4.99 -1.71
N ALA A 21 -18.59 -5.93 -0.89
CA ALA A 21 -20.01 -6.22 -0.80
C ALA A 21 -20.87 -5.01 -0.35
N HIS A 22 -20.24 -4.03 0.32
CA HIS A 22 -20.90 -2.81 0.83
C HIS A 22 -20.73 -1.60 -0.10
N GLY A 23 -20.07 -1.76 -1.25
CA GLY A 23 -19.70 -0.70 -2.18
C GLY A 23 -18.19 -0.65 -2.42
N PRO A 24 -17.70 0.11 -3.42
CA PRO A 24 -16.29 0.10 -3.81
C PRO A 24 -15.40 0.70 -2.72
N PRO A 25 -14.56 -0.09 -2.02
CA PRO A 25 -13.76 0.43 -0.92
C PRO A 25 -12.53 1.15 -1.46
N THR A 26 -12.05 2.13 -0.69
CA THR A 26 -10.71 2.72 -0.89
C THR A 26 -9.74 2.08 0.08
N LEU A 27 -8.74 1.37 -0.44
CA LEU A 27 -7.67 0.77 0.36
C LEU A 27 -6.43 1.67 0.32
N LEU A 28 -5.97 2.10 1.50
CA LEU A 28 -4.74 2.88 1.67
C LEU A 28 -3.70 2.03 2.39
N LEU A 29 -2.58 1.76 1.72
CA LEU A 29 -1.41 1.10 2.31
C LEU A 29 -0.32 2.14 2.57
N ASP A 30 -0.13 2.49 3.84
CA ASP A 30 0.90 3.46 4.24
C ASP A 30 2.15 2.75 4.76
N GLU A 31 3.27 3.48 4.78
CA GLU A 31 4.52 3.06 5.40
C GLU A 31 5.12 1.75 4.84
N LEU A 32 4.84 1.41 3.57
CA LEU A 32 5.29 0.16 2.95
C LEU A 32 6.83 0.04 2.89
N GLN A 33 7.55 1.16 3.03
CA GLN A 33 9.02 1.18 3.17
C GLN A 33 9.56 0.38 4.38
N TRP A 34 8.73 0.15 5.40
CA TRP A 34 9.11 -0.61 6.60
C TRP A 34 8.71 -2.09 6.52
N ALA A 35 7.96 -2.48 5.49
CA ALA A 35 7.55 -3.86 5.32
C ALA A 35 8.77 -4.73 4.97
N ASP A 36 9.02 -5.76 5.78
CA ASP A 36 10.01 -6.77 5.46
C ASP A 36 9.60 -7.59 4.21
N THR A 37 10.52 -8.39 3.68
CA THR A 37 10.28 -9.17 2.45
C THR A 37 9.14 -10.18 2.57
N ALA A 38 8.90 -10.76 3.76
CA ALA A 38 7.80 -11.69 3.97
C ALA A 38 6.46 -10.94 3.99
N SER A 39 6.40 -9.81 4.68
CA SER A 39 5.26 -8.89 4.69
C SER A 39 4.93 -8.41 3.26
N LEU A 40 5.92 -8.04 2.46
CA LEU A 40 5.74 -7.65 1.06
C LEU A 40 5.15 -8.78 0.20
N HIS A 41 5.53 -10.05 0.43
CA HIS A 41 4.94 -11.19 -0.28
C HIS A 41 3.45 -11.37 0.06
N VAL A 42 3.08 -11.12 1.32
CA VAL A 42 1.69 -11.21 1.79
C VAL A 42 0.80 -10.18 1.11
N VAL A 43 1.28 -8.95 0.87
CA VAL A 43 0.51 -7.90 0.16
C VAL A 43 0.58 -8.01 -1.36
N HIS A 44 1.70 -8.45 -1.94
CA HIS A 44 1.85 -8.54 -3.40
C HIS A 44 0.87 -9.52 -4.06
N ARG A 45 0.53 -10.63 -3.39
CA ARG A 45 -0.41 -11.61 -3.93
C ARG A 45 -1.85 -11.06 -4.00
N PRO A 46 -2.41 -10.48 -2.93
CA PRO A 46 -3.68 -9.76 -2.96
C PRO A 46 -3.70 -8.64 -4.01
N LEU A 47 -2.61 -7.86 -4.13
CA LEU A 47 -2.48 -6.79 -5.14
C LEU A 47 -2.70 -7.27 -6.58
N ARG A 48 -2.37 -8.54 -6.89
CA ARG A 48 -2.68 -9.12 -8.21
C ARG A 48 -4.14 -9.53 -8.37
N SER A 49 -4.81 -9.90 -7.29
CA SER A 49 -6.20 -10.37 -7.31
C SER A 49 -7.22 -9.22 -7.19
N VAL A 50 -6.86 -8.12 -6.50
CA VAL A 50 -7.70 -6.93 -6.36
C VAL A 50 -8.05 -6.25 -7.69
N HIS A 51 -7.27 -6.48 -8.77
CA HIS A 51 -7.66 -6.01 -10.10
C HIS A 51 -9.01 -6.56 -10.61
N GLN A 52 -9.52 -7.62 -9.99
CA GLN A 52 -10.81 -8.22 -10.33
C GLN A 52 -11.97 -7.69 -9.47
N LEU A 53 -11.68 -6.83 -8.49
CA LEU A 53 -12.64 -6.28 -7.54
C LEU A 53 -12.81 -4.77 -7.76
N PRO A 54 -13.99 -4.18 -7.47
CA PRO A 54 -14.25 -2.77 -7.67
C PRO A 54 -13.64 -1.92 -6.53
N LEU A 55 -12.32 -1.91 -6.38
CA LEU A 55 -11.65 -1.07 -5.37
C LEU A 55 -10.72 -0.02 -5.97
N LEU A 56 -10.53 1.05 -5.18
CA LEU A 56 -9.51 2.05 -5.43
C LEU A 56 -8.34 1.81 -4.46
N LEU A 57 -7.13 1.68 -4.99
CA LEU A 57 -5.94 1.39 -4.19
C LEU A 57 -4.96 2.55 -4.22
N PHE A 58 -4.53 2.98 -3.04
CA PHE A 58 -3.42 3.91 -2.85
C PHE A 58 -2.33 3.26 -2.02
N TRP A 59 -1.08 3.52 -2.36
CA TRP A 59 0.05 3.18 -1.51
C TRP A 59 1.02 4.34 -1.36
N ALA A 60 1.64 4.43 -0.21
CA ALA A 60 2.72 5.37 0.06
C ALA A 60 3.99 4.59 0.44
N CYS A 61 5.08 4.92 -0.23
CA CYS A 61 6.41 4.39 0.06
C CYS A 61 7.38 5.57 0.15
N ARG A 62 8.10 5.69 1.27
CA ARG A 62 9.25 6.58 1.32
C ARG A 62 10.35 6.03 0.41
N PRO A 63 10.91 6.85 -0.51
CA PRO A 63 12.06 6.42 -1.30
C PRO A 63 13.22 6.07 -0.35
N GLY A 64 13.82 4.90 -0.55
CA GLY A 64 14.97 4.46 0.24
C GLY A 64 16.17 5.42 0.09
N PRO A 65 17.16 5.34 0.98
CA PRO A 65 18.36 6.19 0.90
C PRO A 65 19.04 5.99 -0.47
N GLY A 66 19.05 7.04 -1.30
CA GLY A 66 19.52 7.02 -2.70
C GLY A 66 18.44 7.23 -3.76
N GLY A 67 17.15 7.23 -3.39
CA GLY A 67 16.07 7.67 -4.26
C GLY A 67 16.16 9.18 -4.48
N VAL A 68 16.80 9.60 -5.57
CA VAL A 68 16.83 11.00 -6.00
C VAL A 68 15.42 11.42 -6.39
N ALA A 69 14.69 12.04 -5.45
CA ALA A 69 13.67 13.01 -5.82
C ALA A 69 14.42 14.29 -6.20
N THR A 70 14.88 14.38 -7.45
CA THR A 70 15.42 15.62 -8.00
C THR A 70 14.29 16.65 -7.93
N GLY A 71 14.39 17.54 -6.95
CA GLY A 71 13.41 18.57 -6.64
C GLY A 71 13.32 19.64 -7.72
N SER A 72 12.77 19.28 -8.88
CA SER A 72 12.10 20.24 -9.74
C SER A 72 10.65 20.36 -9.26
N PRO A 73 10.17 21.56 -8.90
CA PRO A 73 8.76 21.80 -8.55
C PRO A 73 7.78 21.38 -9.66
N ALA A 74 8.26 21.17 -10.89
CA ALA A 74 7.46 20.71 -12.02
C ALA A 74 7.26 19.18 -12.07
N ALA A 75 8.03 18.40 -11.27
CA ALA A 75 7.97 16.93 -11.28
C ALA A 75 7.08 16.35 -10.17
N TRP A 76 6.47 17.19 -9.33
CA TRP A 76 5.51 16.79 -8.30
C TRP A 76 4.15 17.41 -8.65
N PRO A 77 3.06 16.64 -8.78
CA PRO A 77 1.72 17.22 -8.67
C PRO A 77 1.64 17.85 -7.28
N GLN A 78 1.19 19.10 -7.19
CA GLN A 78 1.20 19.95 -5.99
C GLN A 78 0.27 19.49 -4.86
N VAL A 79 0.11 18.18 -4.61
CA VAL A 79 -0.91 17.70 -3.69
C VAL A 79 -0.41 17.50 -2.26
N VAL A 80 0.89 17.34 -1.97
CA VAL A 80 1.31 17.20 -0.56
C VAL A 80 2.71 17.74 -0.29
N ALA A 81 2.78 18.94 0.31
CA ALA A 81 3.84 19.34 1.24
C ALA A 81 3.35 20.53 2.10
N PRO A 82 3.55 20.59 3.44
CA PRO A 82 3.93 19.54 4.39
C PRO A 82 3.07 19.54 5.68
N TYR A 83 2.40 18.44 6.01
CA TYR A 83 1.97 18.15 7.41
C TYR A 83 3.09 17.44 8.20
N TRP A 84 4.36 17.68 7.85
CA TRP A 84 5.53 17.18 8.57
C TRP A 84 5.74 18.00 9.86
N ASN A 85 4.82 17.89 10.81
CA ASN A 85 5.18 18.22 12.19
C ASN A 85 4.44 17.30 13.17
N TRP A 86 4.86 16.04 13.20
CA TRP A 86 4.55 15.12 14.28
C TRP A 86 5.74 15.13 15.24
N HIS A 87 5.69 16.03 16.22
CA HIS A 87 6.47 15.98 17.46
C HIS A 87 8.01 16.07 17.35
N ARG A 88 8.51 17.27 17.04
CA ARG A 88 9.62 17.85 17.81
C ARG A 88 9.39 19.33 18.08
#